data_AF-A0A7Z9FCV3-F1
#
_entry.id   AF-A0A7Z9FCV3-F1
#
_cell.length_a   1.000
_cell.length_b   1.000
_cell.length_c   1.000
_cell.angle_alpha   90.00
_cell.angle_beta   90.00
_cell.angle_gamma   90.00
#
_symmetry.space_group_name_H-M   'P 1'
#
loop_
_entity.id
_entity.type
_entity.pdbx_description
1 polymer ?
#
loop_
_entity_poly.entity_id
_entity_poly.type
_entity_poly.pdbx_seq_one_letter_code
_entity_poly.pdbx_strand_id
1 'polypeptide(L)' 'FQTAFVPRPKEHGPGQTTDLVAENDYDLVAGDFIELAQILGC' A
#
# COMPACT_ATOMS: atom_id res chain seq x y z
N PHE A 1 2.96 -15.58 8.56
CA PHE A 1 2.05 -14.72 7.78
C PHE A 1 2.54 -13.30 7.94
N GLN A 2 2.60 -12.53 6.85
CA GLN A 2 2.96 -11.11 6.85
C GLN A 2 1.84 -10.33 6.14
N THR A 3 1.75 -9.04 6.43
CA THR A 3 0.76 -8.09 5.91
C THR A 3 1.46 -6.97 5.15
N ALA A 4 0.85 -6.48 4.08
CA ALA A 4 1.42 -5.40 3.27
C ALA A 4 0.35 -4.36 2.93
N PHE A 5 0.69 -3.08 3.01
CA PHE A 5 -0.15 -1.97 2.57
C PHE A 5 0.41 -1.33 1.30
N VAL A 6 -0.47 -1.14 0.31
CA VAL A 6 -0.18 -0.44 -0.95
C VAL A 6 -1.25 0.62 -1.17
N PRO A 7 -0.95 1.93 -1.03
CA PRO A 7 -1.96 2.96 -1.14
C PRO A 7 -2.50 3.02 -2.57
N ARG A 8 -3.82 3.20 -2.67
CA ARG A 8 -4.51 3.44 -3.94
C ARG A 8 -5.17 4.82 -3.89
N PRO A 9 -4.41 5.92 -3.95
CA PRO A 9 -4.93 7.28 -3.71
C PRO A 9 -5.94 7.79 -4.74
N LYS A 10 -6.27 6.95 -5.74
CA LYS A 10 -7.23 7.25 -6.82
C LYS A 10 -8.28 6.14 -6.99
N GLU A 11 -8.37 5.18 -6.06
CA GLU A 11 -9.38 4.12 -6.10
C GLU A 11 -10.80 4.70 -6.13
N HIS A 12 -11.04 5.76 -5.36
CA HIS A 12 -12.31 6.47 -5.30
C HIS A 12 -12.29 7.84 -6.01
N GLY A 13 -11.24 8.12 -6.79
CA GLY A 13 -11.07 9.37 -7.53
C GLY A 13 -10.45 10.53 -6.72
N PRO A 14 -10.45 11.77 -7.27
CA PRO A 14 -9.69 12.90 -6.70
C PRO A 14 -10.08 13.34 -5.29
N GLY A 15 -11.25 12.93 -4.80
CA GLY A 15 -11.76 13.27 -3.47
C GLY A 15 -11.58 12.16 -2.42
N GLN A 16 -10.78 11.13 -2.71
CA GLN A 16 -10.54 10.05 -1.76
C GLN A 16 -9.90 10.58 -0.47
N THR A 17 -10.45 10.16 0.67
CA THR A 17 -9.98 10.58 2.01
C THR A 17 -9.57 9.41 2.91
N THR A 18 -9.75 8.17 2.46
CA THR A 18 -9.44 6.95 3.21
C THR A 18 -8.35 6.15 2.52
N ASP A 19 -7.67 5.30 3.31
CA ASP A 19 -6.66 4.35 2.81
C ASP A 19 -5.54 5.02 1.99
N LEU A 20 -5.22 6.28 2.35
CA LEU A 20 -4.17 7.08 1.73
C LEU A 20 -2.79 6.79 2.34
N VAL A 21 -2.79 6.31 3.58
CA VAL A 21 -1.59 5.99 4.37
C VAL A 21 -1.85 4.71 5.18
N ALA A 22 -0.78 4.06 5.61
CA ALA A 22 -0.86 2.91 6.50
C ALA A 22 -1.26 3.37 7.93
N GLU A 23 -2.51 3.14 8.32
CA GLU A 23 -3.04 3.53 9.65
C GLU A 23 -2.80 2.47 10.73
N ASN A 24 -2.38 1.26 10.35
CA ASN A 24 -2.14 0.12 11.23
C ASN A 24 -0.72 -0.43 11.06
N ASP A 25 -0.33 -1.36 11.93
CA ASP A 25 0.98 -2.02 11.93
C ASP A 25 1.07 -3.10 10.85
N TYR A 26 1.21 -2.68 9.59
CA TYR A 26 1.54 -3.59 8.49
C TYR A 26 3.03 -3.94 8.52
N ASP A 27 3.37 -5.19 8.20
CA ASP A 27 4.77 -5.63 8.14
C ASP A 27 5.54 -4.91 7.03
N LEU A 28 4.86 -4.60 5.92
CA LEU A 28 5.43 -3.96 4.74
C LEU A 28 4.54 -2.80 4.25
N VAL A 29 5.16 -1.72 3.80
CA VAL A 29 4.49 -0.60 3.10
C VAL A 29 5.24 -0.34 1.80
N ALA A 30 4.51 -0.31 0.69
CA ALA A 30 5.06 -0.03 -0.64
C ALA A 30 4.15 0.95 -1.38
N GLY A 31 4.70 1.81 -2.23
CA GLY A 31 3.96 2.78 -3.03
C GLY A 31 3.19 2.15 -4.21
N ASP A 32 3.64 1.00 -4.71
CA ASP A 32 2.94 0.21 -5.73
C ASP A 32 3.31 -1.29 -5.65
N PHE A 33 2.74 -2.10 -6.55
CA PHE A 33 3.00 -3.55 -6.55
C PHE A 33 4.36 -3.94 -7.13
N ILE A 34 5.00 -3.09 -7.94
CA ILE A 34 6.36 -3.36 -8.43
C ILE A 34 7.34 -3.20 -7.28
N GLU A 35 7.21 -2.12 -6.51
CA GLU A 35 7.99 -1.92 -5.29
C GLU A 35 7.74 -3.04 -4.27
N LEU A 36 6.48 -3.46 -4.08
CA LEU A 36 6.19 -4.61 -3.22
C LEU A 36 6.92 -5.88 -3.69
N ALA A 37 6.96 -6.16 -5.00
CA ALA A 37 7.70 -7.30 -5.55
C ALA A 37 9.21 -7.17 -5.29
N GLN A 38 9.77 -5.97 -5.42
CA GLN A 38 11.17 -5.69 -5.10
C GLN A 38 11.49 -5.96 -3.62
N ILE A 39 10.60 -5.55 -2.71
CA ILE A 39 10.73 -5.81 -1.28
C ILE A 39 10.67 -7.32 -0.99
N LEU A 40 9.80 -8.05 -1.69
CA LEU A 40 9.63 -9.50 -1.54
C LEU A 40 10.70 -10.33 -2.27
N GLY A 41 11.45 -9.72 -3.17
CA GLY A 41 12.47 -10.40 -3.99
C GLY A 41 11.89 -11.37 -5.01
N CYS A 42 10.71 -11.07 -5.59
CA CYS A 42 10.01 -11.92 -6.55
C CYS A 42 9.64 -11.19 -7.85
#